data_AF-K9E5W8-F1
#
_entry.id   AF-K9E5W8-F1
#
_cell.length_a   1.000
_cell.length_b   1.000
_cell.length_c   1.000
_cell.angle_alpha   90.00
_cell.angle_beta   90.00
_cell.angle_gamma   90.00
#
_symmetry.space_group_name_H-M   'P 1'
#
loop_
_entity.id
_entity.type
_entity.pdbx_description
1 polymer ?
#
loop_
_entity_poly.entity_id
_entity_poly.type
_entity_poly.pdbx_seq_one_letter_code
_entity_poly.pdbx_strand_id
1 'polypeptide(L)'
;MKALLFMFFALLCILFSCQSSPKSQEDGEGDVQEEFMDTTPKATAIFWIDKKKKLPGYMSGKPVPIRTLKAQVEIDTMGSIEVLSYVKPQTKSVEKHINRCLETFRVKKVLMDSAYINPGIQYVQLRYTPSKMKD
;
A
#
# COMPACT_ATOMS: atom_id res chain seq x y z
N MET A 1 -34.01 27.45 -36.19
CA MET A 1 -32.59 27.88 -36.11
C MET A 1 -32.20 28.52 -34.76
N LYS A 2 -33.05 28.54 -33.72
CA LYS A 2 -32.74 29.18 -32.42
C LYS A 2 -32.19 28.19 -31.37
N ALA A 3 -32.64 26.93 -31.41
CA ALA A 3 -32.16 25.88 -30.50
C ALA A 3 -30.72 25.41 -30.79
N LEU A 4 -30.33 25.38 -32.07
CA LEU A 4 -28.94 25.05 -32.47
C LEU A 4 -27.94 26.10 -31.98
N LEU A 5 -28.33 27.38 -31.98
CA LEU A 5 -27.49 28.47 -31.50
C LEU A 5 -27.25 28.38 -29.98
N PHE A 6 -28.28 27.97 -29.23
CA PHE A 6 -28.17 27.75 -27.78
C PHE A 6 -27.25 26.58 -27.42
N MET A 7 -27.32 25.48 -28.17
CA MET A 7 -26.45 24.31 -27.97
C MET A 7 -24.98 24.65 -28.29
N PHE A 8 -24.74 25.45 -29.32
CA PHE A 8 -23.40 25.90 -29.69
C PHE A 8 -22.80 26.83 -28.63
N PHE A 9 -23.59 27.74 -28.06
CA PHE A 9 -23.15 28.64 -26.99
C PHE A 9 -22.83 27.89 -25.69
N ALA A 10 -23.64 26.88 -25.34
CA ALA A 10 -23.37 26.02 -24.19
C ALA A 10 -22.06 25.21 -24.34
N LEU A 11 -21.78 24.72 -25.55
CA LEU A 11 -20.54 23.99 -25.84
C LEU A 11 -19.31 24.91 -25.75
N LEU A 12 -19.43 26.17 -26.19
CA LEU A 12 -18.36 27.16 -26.12
C LEU A 12 -18.01 27.52 -24.65
N CYS A 13 -19.01 27.62 -23.78
CA CYS A 13 -18.82 27.86 -22.34
C CYS A 13 -18.04 26.74 -21.64
N ILE A 14 -18.27 25.48 -22.03
CA ILE A 14 -17.56 24.32 -21.48
C ILE A 14 -16.08 24.32 -21.93
N LEU A 15 -15.81 24.74 -23.18
CA LEU A 15 -14.45 24.81 -23.71
C LEU A 15 -13.64 26.00 -23.14
N PHE A 16 -14.28 27.14 -22.86
CA PHE A 16 -13.63 28.29 -22.22
C PHE A 16 -13.42 28.13 -20.70
N SER A 17 -14.20 27.27 -20.04
CA SER A 17 -14.06 27.00 -18.59
C SER A 17 -12.86 26.11 -18.24
N CYS A 18 -12.19 25.53 -19.25
CA CYS A 18 -10.94 24.78 -19.09
C CYS A 18 -9.69 25.61 -19.43
N GLN A 19 -9.75 26.94 -19.30
CA GLN A 19 -8.53 27.74 -19.23
C GLN A 19 -8.04 27.75 -17.78
N SER A 20 -6.90 27.08 -17.56
CA SER A 20 -6.10 27.29 -16.36
C SER A 20 -5.86 28.79 -16.20
N SER A 21 -6.40 29.35 -15.13
CA SER A 21 -6.21 30.75 -14.75
C SER A 21 -4.72 31.10 -14.75
N PRO A 22 -4.24 32.08 -15.53
CA PRO A 22 -2.93 32.66 -15.28
C PRO A 22 -3.07 33.51 -14.03
N LYS A 23 -2.70 32.95 -12.87
CA LYS A 23 -2.45 33.76 -11.68
C LYS A 23 -1.26 34.65 -11.98
N SER A 24 -1.55 35.91 -12.25
CA SER A 24 -0.62 37.01 -12.05
C SER A 24 -0.23 37.08 -10.57
N GLN A 25 0.98 36.64 -10.25
CA GLN A 25 1.70 37.10 -9.08
C GLN A 25 3.18 37.21 -9.48
N GLU A 26 3.59 38.46 -9.66
CA GLU A 26 4.98 38.87 -9.75
C GLU A 26 5.59 38.75 -8.35
N ASP A 27 6.82 38.22 -8.36
CA ASP A 27 7.82 38.21 -7.28
C ASP A 27 7.73 37.13 -6.19
N GLY A 28 8.84 36.39 -6.04
CA GLY A 28 9.10 35.49 -4.92
C GLY A 28 9.22 33.99 -5.28
N GLU A 29 10.45 33.59 -5.63
CA GLU A 29 11.08 32.27 -5.42
C GLU A 29 10.27 31.01 -5.79
N GLY A 30 10.66 30.37 -6.89
CA GLY A 30 10.00 29.18 -7.43
C GLY A 30 9.96 28.02 -6.44
N ASP A 31 8.80 27.84 -5.81
CA ASP A 31 8.41 26.56 -5.21
C ASP A 31 8.15 25.59 -6.36
N VAL A 32 9.20 24.85 -6.71
CA VAL A 32 9.09 23.65 -7.52
C VAL A 32 8.10 22.76 -6.78
N GLN A 33 6.88 22.62 -7.29
CA GLN A 33 6.04 21.49 -6.95
C GLN A 33 6.83 20.25 -7.36
N GLU A 34 7.62 19.72 -6.43
CA GLU A 34 8.17 18.37 -6.53
C GLU A 34 6.95 17.46 -6.61
N GLU A 35 6.59 17.10 -7.83
CA GLU A 35 5.71 15.98 -8.11
C GLU A 35 6.44 14.76 -7.53
N PHE A 36 6.20 14.47 -6.24
CA PHE A 36 6.80 13.36 -5.52
C PHE A 36 6.27 12.08 -6.16
N MET A 37 6.92 11.67 -7.25
CA MET A 37 6.67 10.38 -7.87
C MET A 37 6.94 9.34 -6.79
N ASP A 38 5.91 8.58 -6.42
CA ASP A 38 6.02 7.48 -5.45
C ASP A 38 6.92 6.39 -6.07
N THR A 39 8.23 6.56 -5.90
CA THR A 39 9.26 5.61 -6.34
C THR A 39 9.21 4.31 -5.53
N THR A 40 8.31 4.20 -4.56
CA THR A 40 8.18 3.01 -3.72
C THR A 40 7.72 1.81 -4.56
N PRO A 41 8.49 0.71 -4.58
CA PRO A 41 8.10 -0.49 -5.32
C PRO A 41 6.68 -0.96 -5.00
N LYS A 42 5.89 -1.30 -6.01
CA LYS A 42 4.52 -1.81 -5.83
C LYS A 42 4.57 -3.19 -5.17
N ALA A 43 3.71 -3.41 -4.17
CA ALA A 43 3.59 -4.71 -3.55
C ALA A 43 2.82 -5.67 -4.46
N THR A 44 3.30 -6.90 -4.60
CA THR A 44 2.68 -7.96 -5.40
C THR A 44 1.58 -8.69 -4.62
N ALA A 45 1.67 -8.72 -3.29
CA ALA A 45 0.74 -9.42 -2.42
C ALA A 45 0.60 -8.78 -1.04
N ILE A 46 -0.48 -9.12 -0.33
CA ILE A 46 -0.71 -8.76 1.07
C ILE A 46 -0.84 -10.03 1.91
N PHE A 47 0.08 -10.24 2.84
CA PHE A 47 0.06 -11.38 3.75
C PHE A 47 -0.38 -10.97 5.14
N TRP A 48 -1.42 -11.60 5.66
CA TRP A 48 -1.83 -11.46 7.05
C TRP A 48 -1.16 -12.55 7.89
N ILE A 49 -0.04 -12.20 8.52
CA ILE A 49 0.92 -13.18 9.04
C ILE A 49 0.56 -13.74 10.42
N ASP A 50 -0.34 -13.10 11.16
CA ASP A 50 -0.72 -13.49 12.52
C ASP A 50 -2.23 -13.78 12.69
N LYS A 51 -3.00 -13.81 11.58
CA LYS A 51 -4.47 -13.96 11.56
C LYS A 51 -5.01 -15.10 12.43
N LYS A 52 -4.25 -16.19 12.58
CA LYS A 52 -4.66 -17.42 13.28
C LYS A 52 -4.39 -17.41 14.78
N LYS A 53 -3.55 -16.51 15.30
CA LYS A 53 -3.36 -16.42 16.75
C LYS A 53 -4.68 -15.90 17.30
N LYS A 54 -5.36 -16.69 18.16
CA LYS A 54 -6.59 -16.28 18.86
C LYS A 54 -6.27 -15.01 19.63
N LEU A 55 -6.44 -13.86 18.98
CA LEU A 55 -6.16 -12.58 19.56
C LEU A 55 -7.22 -12.37 20.64
N PRO A 56 -6.84 -12.18 21.91
CA PRO A 56 -7.81 -12.03 23.00
C PRO A 56 -8.78 -10.86 22.77
N GLY A 57 -8.40 -9.87 21.94
CA GLY A 57 -9.27 -8.77 21.51
C GLY A 57 -10.40 -9.17 20.55
N TYR A 58 -10.30 -10.31 19.85
CA TYR A 58 -11.37 -10.76 18.96
C TYR A 58 -12.64 -11.14 19.74
N MET A 59 -12.49 -11.47 21.03
CA MET A 59 -13.60 -11.86 21.91
C MET A 59 -14.20 -10.67 22.69
N SER A 60 -13.60 -9.48 22.62
CA SER A 60 -14.02 -8.31 23.42
C SER A 60 -14.94 -7.33 22.67
N GLY A 61 -15.30 -7.63 21.42
CA GLY A 61 -16.15 -6.78 20.58
C GLY A 61 -15.50 -5.45 20.16
N LYS A 62 -14.23 -5.20 20.51
CA LYS A 62 -13.51 -3.97 20.16
C LYS A 62 -12.74 -4.12 18.85
N PRO A 63 -12.67 -3.07 18.02
CA PRO A 63 -11.81 -3.07 16.84
C PRO A 63 -10.36 -3.38 17.22
N VAL A 64 -9.80 -4.40 16.58
CA VAL A 64 -8.40 -4.78 16.77
C VAL A 64 -7.56 -3.91 15.83
N PRO A 65 -6.53 -3.19 16.34
CA PRO A 65 -5.67 -2.40 15.47
C PRO A 65 -4.94 -3.33 14.48
N ILE A 66 -4.79 -2.87 13.24
CA ILE A 66 -4.08 -3.57 12.18
C ILE A 66 -3.02 -2.64 11.63
N ARG A 67 -1.77 -3.10 11.59
CA ARG A 67 -0.67 -2.38 10.96
C ARG A 67 -0.24 -3.13 9.69
N THR A 68 0.27 -2.36 8.73
CA THR A 68 0.80 -2.88 7.47
C THR A 68 2.17 -2.25 7.24
N LEU A 69 3.13 -3.06 6.84
CA LEU A 69 4.45 -2.60 6.38
C LEU A 69 4.75 -3.20 5.01
N LYS A 70 5.65 -2.57 4.26
CA LYS A 70 6.12 -3.06 2.97
C LYS A 70 7.56 -3.54 3.12
N ALA A 71 7.83 -4.73 2.60
CA ALA A 71 9.14 -5.37 2.69
C ALA A 71 9.49 -6.05 1.37
N GLN A 72 10.77 -6.06 1.02
CA GLN A 72 11.30 -7.00 0.07
C GLN A 72 11.49 -8.34 0.77
N VAL A 73 10.94 -9.39 0.18
CA VAL A 73 10.99 -10.74 0.73
C VAL A 73 11.43 -11.72 -0.32
N GLU A 74 12.00 -12.83 0.12
CA GLU A 74 12.15 -14.03 -0.68
C GLU A 74 11.08 -15.05 -0.27
N ILE A 75 10.34 -15.56 -1.25
CA ILE A 75 9.37 -16.63 -1.05
C ILE A 75 9.97 -17.91 -1.62
N ASP A 76 10.16 -18.92 -0.78
CA ASP A 76 10.69 -20.20 -1.24
C ASP A 76 9.60 -21.04 -1.97
N THR A 77 10.01 -22.16 -2.57
CA THR A 77 9.08 -23.07 -3.26
C THR A 77 8.12 -23.79 -2.33
N MET A 78 8.39 -23.79 -1.02
CA MET A 78 7.54 -24.35 0.05
C MET A 78 6.57 -23.32 0.64
N GLY A 79 6.64 -22.06 0.20
CA GLY A 79 5.85 -20.94 0.66
C GLY A 79 6.35 -20.30 1.97
N SER A 80 7.55 -20.63 2.45
CA SER A 80 8.20 -19.85 3.53
C SER A 80 8.58 -18.47 3.02
N ILE A 81 8.61 -17.49 3.92
CA ILE A 81 8.92 -16.11 3.57
C ILE A 81 10.09 -15.64 4.45
N GLU A 82 11.15 -15.15 3.82
CA GLU A 82 12.27 -14.48 4.46
C GLU A 82 12.24 -12.99 4.14
N VAL A 83 12.44 -12.13 5.14
CA VAL A 83 12.51 -10.68 4.93
C VAL A 83 13.94 -10.29 4.62
N LEU A 84 14.16 -9.69 3.45
CA LEU A 84 15.46 -9.19 3.03
C LEU A 84 15.67 -7.73 3.47
N SER A 85 14.65 -6.89 3.28
CA SER A 85 14.69 -5.48 3.67
C SER A 85 13.30 -4.90 3.90
N TYR A 86 13.21 -3.90 4.77
CA TYR A 86 12.00 -3.09 4.94
C TYR A 86 12.10 -1.82 4.10
N VAL A 87 11.00 -1.46 3.44
CA VAL A 87 10.92 -0.20 2.67
C VAL A 87 11.00 1.02 3.58
N LYS A 88 10.39 0.93 4.77
CA LYS A 88 10.50 1.94 5.81
C LYS A 88 11.18 1.31 7.02
N PRO A 89 12.11 2.02 7.69
CA PRO A 89 12.73 1.52 8.92
C PRO A 89 11.68 1.09 9.95
N GLN A 90 11.92 -0.03 10.62
CA GLN A 90 11.04 -0.58 11.66
C GLN A 90 11.76 -0.58 13.01
N THR A 91 10.99 -0.59 14.10
CA THR A 91 11.57 -0.79 15.43
C THR A 91 11.97 -2.26 15.59
N LYS A 92 13.02 -2.55 16.38
CA LYS A 92 13.46 -3.92 16.66
C LYS A 92 12.33 -4.82 17.22
N SER A 93 11.40 -4.21 17.97
CA SER A 93 10.22 -4.88 18.52
C SER A 93 9.30 -5.41 17.41
N VAL A 94 9.05 -4.58 16.39
CA VAL A 94 8.27 -4.94 15.20
C VAL A 94 8.99 -6.02 14.39
N GLU A 95 10.27 -5.84 14.06
CA GLU A 95 11.04 -6.82 13.28
C GLU A 95 11.00 -8.21 13.94
N LYS A 96 11.25 -8.28 15.26
CA LYS A 96 11.19 -9.51 16.04
C LYS A 96 9.80 -10.16 15.99
N HIS A 97 8.74 -9.37 16.03
CA HIS A 97 7.38 -9.90 15.92
C HIS A 97 7.08 -10.46 14.53
N ILE A 98 7.48 -9.74 13.47
CA ILE A 98 7.31 -10.19 12.09
C ILE A 98 8.02 -11.53 11.88
N ASN A 99 9.30 -11.61 12.26
CA ASN A 99 10.10 -12.83 12.08
C ASN A 99 9.47 -14.03 12.79
N ARG A 100 9.01 -13.87 14.04
CA ARG A 100 8.30 -14.91 14.78
C ARG A 100 7.00 -15.37 14.10
N CYS A 101 6.29 -14.46 13.44
CA CYS A 101 5.09 -14.82 12.69
C CYS A 101 5.46 -15.59 11.41
N LEU A 102 6.51 -15.18 10.73
CA LEU A 102 7.00 -15.81 9.50
C LEU A 102 7.61 -17.21 9.72
N GLU A 103 8.17 -17.49 10.89
CA GLU A 103 8.67 -18.84 11.27
C GLU A 103 7.63 -19.94 11.00
N THR A 104 6.36 -19.64 11.26
CA THR A 104 5.24 -20.61 11.10
C THR A 104 4.33 -20.29 9.92
N PHE A 105 4.47 -19.09 9.33
CA PHE A 105 3.66 -18.71 8.18
C PHE A 105 4.13 -19.47 6.94
N ARG A 106 3.15 -19.97 6.19
CA ARG A 106 3.37 -20.59 4.88
C ARG A 106 2.34 -20.04 3.91
N VAL A 107 2.81 -19.55 2.76
CA VAL A 107 1.95 -19.24 1.61
C VAL A 107 1.21 -20.52 1.22
N LYS A 108 -0.09 -20.41 0.99
CA LYS A 108 -0.88 -21.59 0.64
C LYS A 108 -0.45 -22.09 -0.72
N LYS A 109 -0.16 -23.39 -0.82
CA LYS A 109 0.23 -24.05 -2.07
C LYS A 109 -0.72 -23.75 -3.23
N VAL A 110 -2.04 -23.71 -3.00
CA VAL A 110 -3.05 -23.35 -4.01
C VAL A 110 -2.83 -21.97 -4.66
N LEU A 111 -2.24 -21.01 -3.93
CA LEU A 111 -1.91 -19.69 -4.47
C LEU A 111 -0.61 -19.73 -5.29
N MET A 112 0.28 -20.66 -4.98
CA MET A 112 1.54 -20.85 -5.71
C MET A 112 1.34 -21.67 -6.97
N ASP A 113 0.60 -22.78 -6.87
CA ASP A 113 0.25 -23.68 -7.99
C ASP A 113 -0.58 -22.95 -9.05
N SER A 114 -1.35 -21.93 -8.67
CA SER A 114 -2.13 -21.07 -9.58
C SER A 114 -1.34 -19.89 -10.15
N ALA A 115 -0.04 -19.77 -9.83
CA ALA A 115 0.82 -18.62 -10.17
C ALA A 115 0.29 -17.27 -9.66
N TYR A 116 -0.64 -17.28 -8.68
CA TYR A 116 -1.09 -16.05 -8.02
C TYR A 116 0.01 -15.45 -7.14
N ILE A 117 0.83 -16.30 -6.51
CA ILE A 117 2.06 -15.93 -5.81
C ILE A 117 3.21 -16.74 -6.40
N ASN A 118 4.21 -16.08 -6.95
CA ASN A 118 5.40 -16.74 -7.47
C ASN A 118 6.50 -16.81 -6.40
N PRO A 119 7.27 -17.92 -6.32
CA PRO A 119 8.52 -17.96 -5.57
C PRO A 119 9.53 -16.92 -6.08
N GLY A 120 10.50 -16.59 -5.24
CA GLY A 120 11.58 -15.65 -5.51
C GLY A 120 11.43 -14.30 -4.79
N ILE A 121 12.24 -13.33 -5.22
CA ILE A 121 12.35 -12.02 -4.59
C ILE A 121 11.24 -11.10 -5.09
N GLN A 122 10.45 -10.54 -4.17
CA GLN A 122 9.39 -9.59 -4.49
C GLN A 122 9.07 -8.66 -3.32
N TYR A 123 8.45 -7.51 -3.63
CA TYR A 123 7.92 -6.61 -2.61
C TYR A 123 6.52 -7.03 -2.21
N VAL A 124 6.26 -7.14 -0.91
CA VAL A 124 4.95 -7.53 -0.37
C VAL A 124 4.55 -6.61 0.78
N GLN A 125 3.26 -6.60 1.08
CA GLN A 125 2.73 -6.00 2.29
C GLN A 125 2.53 -7.06 3.37
N LEU A 126 3.15 -6.87 4.53
CA LEU A 126 2.94 -7.71 5.71
C LEU A 126 1.97 -7.00 6.64
N ARG A 127 0.82 -7.63 6.87
CA ARG A 127 -0.24 -7.17 7.76
C ARG A 127 -0.21 -7.96 9.06
N TYR A 128 -0.20 -7.25 10.17
CA TYR A 128 -0.14 -7.84 11.50
C TYR A 128 -0.95 -7.01 12.50
N THR A 129 -1.32 -7.63 13.61
CA THR A 129 -1.93 -6.97 14.75
C THR A 129 -0.85 -6.64 15.77
N PRO A 130 -0.70 -5.35 16.16
CA PRO A 130 0.25 -4.96 17.19
C PRO A 130 -0.29 -5.30 18.59
N SER A 131 -0.41 -6.59 18.89
CA SER A 131 -0.79 -7.03 20.23
C SER A 131 0.41 -7.08 21.14
N LYS A 132 0.40 -6.24 22.19
CA LYS A 132 1.34 -6.26 23.32
C LYS A 132 2.80 -5.95 22.98
N MET A 133 3.08 -5.27 21.87
CA MET A 133 4.42 -4.72 21.62
C MET A 133 4.56 -3.40 22.37
N LYS A 134 5.59 -3.29 23.21
CA LYS A 134 6.08 -2.00 23.68
C LYS A 134 7.05 -1.49 22.61
N ASP A 135 6.82 -0.27 22.14
CA ASP A 135 7.79 0.46 21.32
C ASP A 135 8.91 1.01 22.21
#